data_AF-A0A2R8ATI7-F1
#
_entry.id   AF-A0A2R8ATI7-F1
#
_cell.length_a   1.000
_cell.length_b   1.000
_cell.length_c   1.000
_cell.angle_alpha   90.00
_cell.angle_beta   90.00
_cell.angle_gamma   90.00
#
_symmetry.space_group_name_H-M   'P 1'
#
loop_
_entity.id
_entity.type
_entity.pdbx_description
1 polymer ?
#
loop_
_entity_poly.entity_id
_entity_poly.type
_entity_poly.pdbx_seq_one_letter_code
_entity_poly.pdbx_strand_id
1 'polypeptide(L)'
;MLSFLVDAFAAGVGFILAKLGTVWFDSRVSHSSFIEEERTQDVHRIVAQIDRVSELGGLYWLRDGSDEDEELKVQIVPAMHDIGKMCSDMFDGDAGKAVETEVNRLDSVLTGGEFGGRERKKDEIRAIQMRSQAHDLARVVRNQRRKLKRKWF
;
A
#
# COMPACT_ATOMS: atom_id res chain seq x y z
N MET A 1 -44.65 -3.61 47.58
CA MET A 1 -43.62 -2.56 47.67
C MET A 1 -42.21 -3.08 47.43
N LEU A 2 -41.80 -4.23 48.02
CA LEU A 2 -40.47 -4.81 47.79
C LEU A 2 -40.20 -5.21 46.31
N SER A 3 -41.19 -5.77 45.59
CA SER A 3 -41.02 -6.19 44.19
C SER A 3 -40.71 -5.02 43.24
N PHE A 4 -41.36 -3.87 43.44
CA PHE A 4 -41.16 -2.68 42.60
C PHE A 4 -39.76 -2.09 42.73
N LEU A 5 -39.17 -2.14 43.93
CA LEU A 5 -37.79 -1.69 44.16
C LEU A 5 -36.76 -2.63 43.51
N VAL A 6 -37.02 -3.95 43.54
CA VAL A 6 -36.14 -4.95 42.91
C VAL A 6 -36.21 -4.84 41.38
N ASP A 7 -37.40 -4.68 40.80
CA ASP A 7 -37.58 -4.54 39.36
C ASP A 7 -36.98 -3.22 38.84
N ALA A 8 -37.14 -2.12 39.59
CA ALA A 8 -36.52 -0.83 39.25
C ALA A 8 -34.99 -0.89 39.33
N PHE A 9 -34.44 -1.60 40.31
CA PHE A 9 -32.99 -1.78 40.45
C PHE A 9 -32.43 -2.69 39.34
N ALA A 10 -33.13 -3.78 39.01
CA ALA A 10 -32.77 -4.68 37.91
C ALA A 10 -32.83 -3.97 36.55
N ALA A 11 -33.84 -3.14 36.31
CA ALA A 11 -33.94 -2.33 35.10
C ALA A 11 -32.83 -1.26 35.02
N GLY A 12 -32.49 -0.62 36.15
CA GLY A 12 -31.39 0.34 36.24
C GLY A 12 -30.02 -0.29 35.97
N VAL A 13 -29.75 -1.46 36.56
CA VAL A 13 -28.50 -2.21 36.33
C VAL A 13 -28.43 -2.73 34.90
N GLY A 14 -29.54 -3.24 34.35
CA GLY A 14 -29.64 -3.68 32.96
C GLY A 14 -29.37 -2.54 31.97
N PHE A 15 -29.90 -1.35 32.24
CA PHE A 15 -29.67 -0.15 31.41
C PHE A 15 -28.20 0.31 31.44
N ILE A 16 -27.57 0.29 32.62
CA ILE A 16 -26.15 0.67 32.77
C ILE A 16 -25.24 -0.32 32.05
N LEU A 17 -25.48 -1.62 32.19
CA LEU A 17 -24.71 -2.66 31.49
C LEU A 17 -24.90 -2.61 29.97
N ALA A 18 -26.13 -2.36 29.50
CA ALA A 18 -26.39 -2.17 28.08
C ALA A 18 -25.67 -0.92 27.53
N LYS A 19 -25.70 0.19 28.27
CA LYS A 19 -24.98 1.43 27.90
C LYS A 19 -23.47 1.24 27.86
N LEU A 20 -22.88 0.59 28.87
CA LEU A 20 -21.45 0.28 28.89
C LEU A 20 -21.07 -0.68 27.76
N GLY A 21 -21.91 -1.68 27.49
CA GLY A 21 -21.76 -2.58 26.36
C GLY A 21 -21.76 -1.83 25.03
N THR A 22 -22.74 -0.95 24.79
CA THR A 22 -22.81 -0.15 23.56
C THR A 22 -21.59 0.76 23.39
N VAL A 23 -21.13 1.45 24.44
CA VAL A 23 -19.96 2.33 24.37
C VAL A 23 -18.69 1.54 24.05
N TRP A 24 -18.54 0.35 24.64
CA TRP A 24 -17.38 -0.51 24.39
C TRP A 24 -17.41 -1.12 22.98
N PHE A 25 -18.58 -1.54 22.50
CA PHE A 25 -18.76 -1.99 21.13
C PHE A 25 -18.54 -0.87 20.11
N ASP A 26 -19.12 0.31 20.32
CA ASP A 26 -18.97 1.47 19.44
C ASP A 26 -17.52 1.95 19.38
N SER A 27 -16.81 1.97 20.52
CA SER A 27 -15.39 2.29 20.57
C SER A 27 -14.53 1.28 19.79
N ARG A 28 -14.80 -0.02 19.92
CA ARG A 28 -14.08 -1.05 19.15
C ARG A 28 -14.41 -1.03 17.67
N VAL A 29 -15.68 -0.81 17.31
CA VAL A 29 -16.10 -0.70 15.90
C VAL A 29 -15.45 0.53 15.25
N SER A 30 -15.49 1.67 15.93
CA SER A 30 -14.82 2.92 15.51
C SER A 30 -13.31 2.74 15.30
N HIS A 31 -12.63 2.07 16.23
CA HIS A 31 -11.19 1.84 16.11
C HIS A 31 -10.86 0.88 14.96
N SER A 32 -11.67 -0.17 14.77
CA SER A 32 -11.50 -1.11 13.67
C SER A 32 -11.73 -0.47 12.29
N SER A 33 -12.69 0.45 12.17
CA SER A 33 -12.93 1.20 10.93
C SER A 33 -11.79 2.17 10.62
N PHE A 34 -11.23 2.81 11.64
CA PHE A 34 -10.09 3.73 11.47
C PHE A 34 -8.84 3.00 10.93
N ILE A 35 -8.49 1.85 11.51
CA ILE A 35 -7.35 1.03 11.05
C ILE A 35 -7.58 0.51 9.62
N GLU A 36 -8.82 0.18 9.26
CA GLU A 36 -9.15 -0.30 7.92
C GLU A 36 -9.08 0.82 6.86
N GLU A 37 -9.44 2.05 7.23
CA GLU A 37 -9.30 3.24 6.38
C GLU A 37 -7.82 3.60 6.17
N GLU A 38 -7.02 3.63 7.22
CA GLU A 38 -5.57 3.91 7.15
C GLU A 38 -4.85 2.93 6.21
N ARG A 39 -5.09 1.62 6.35
CA ARG A 39 -4.54 0.60 5.44
C ARG A 39 -4.98 0.80 3.99
N THR A 40 -6.18 1.32 3.77
CA THR A 40 -6.68 1.58 2.41
C THR A 40 -5.96 2.77 1.81
N GLN A 41 -5.74 3.83 2.60
CA GLN A 41 -4.94 4.98 2.20
C GLN A 41 -3.49 4.59 1.89
N ASP A 42 -2.88 3.71 2.67
CA ASP A 42 -1.51 3.24 2.41
C ASP A 42 -1.40 2.47 1.09
N VAL A 43 -2.36 1.58 0.78
CA VAL A 43 -2.42 0.95 -0.54
C VAL A 43 -2.55 1.97 -1.66
N HIS A 44 -3.40 2.99 -1.48
CA HIS A 44 -3.54 4.05 -2.48
C HIS A 44 -2.24 4.83 -2.68
N ARG A 45 -1.50 5.12 -1.61
CA ARG A 45 -0.19 5.77 -1.67
C ARG A 45 0.84 4.91 -2.40
N ILE A 46 0.93 3.62 -2.08
CA ILE A 46 1.83 2.68 -2.75
C ILE A 46 1.51 2.61 -4.26
N VAL A 47 0.24 2.44 -4.61
CA VAL A 47 -0.21 2.39 -6.02
C VAL A 47 0.12 3.69 -6.75
N ALA A 48 -0.17 4.85 -6.15
CA ALA A 48 0.16 6.14 -6.77
C ALA A 48 1.66 6.31 -7.00
N GLN A 49 2.49 5.82 -6.08
CA GLN A 49 3.94 5.86 -6.24
C GLN A 49 4.43 4.90 -7.34
N ILE A 50 3.83 3.72 -7.47
CA ILE A 50 4.09 2.78 -8.58
C ILE A 50 3.75 3.43 -9.93
N ASP A 51 2.58 4.07 -10.03
CA ASP A 51 2.15 4.77 -11.24
C ASP A 51 3.12 5.91 -11.59
N ARG A 52 3.57 6.68 -10.59
CA ARG A 52 4.58 7.73 -10.76
C ARG A 52 5.91 7.17 -11.28
N VAL A 53 6.40 6.07 -10.73
CA VAL A 53 7.62 5.42 -11.22
C VAL A 53 7.44 4.96 -12.66
N SER A 54 6.30 4.36 -13.00
CA SER A 54 6.01 3.93 -14.36
C SER A 54 5.93 5.12 -15.34
N GLU A 55 5.48 6.29 -14.88
CA GLU A 55 5.49 7.50 -15.71
C GLU A 55 6.92 7.99 -15.95
N LEU A 56 7.70 8.15 -14.88
CA LEU A 56 9.10 8.60 -14.94
C LEU A 56 9.97 7.67 -15.78
N GLY A 57 9.86 6.36 -15.57
CA GLY A 57 10.58 5.38 -16.37
C GLY A 57 10.11 5.36 -17.83
N GLY A 58 8.87 5.73 -18.09
CA GLY A 58 8.35 5.90 -19.45
C GLY A 58 9.02 7.10 -20.14
N LEU A 59 9.09 8.24 -19.44
CA LEU A 59 9.82 9.43 -19.91
C LEU A 59 11.30 9.13 -20.16
N TYR A 60 11.91 8.29 -19.32
CA TYR A 60 13.30 7.87 -19.47
C TYR A 60 13.49 6.97 -20.71
N TRP A 61 12.78 5.85 -20.80
CA TRP A 61 13.04 4.83 -21.83
C TRP A 61 12.45 5.16 -23.22
N LEU A 62 11.49 6.10 -23.32
CA LEU A 62 10.88 6.50 -24.60
C LEU A 62 11.65 7.58 -25.36
N ARG A 63 12.81 8.00 -24.86
CA ARG A 63 13.73 8.92 -25.55
C ARG A 63 15.15 8.38 -25.56
N ASP A 64 15.98 8.88 -26.47
CA ASP A 64 17.43 8.62 -26.42
C ASP A 64 18.06 9.37 -25.25
N GLY A 65 19.23 8.89 -24.81
CA GLY A 65 19.99 9.45 -23.70
C GLY A 65 20.30 10.93 -23.90
N SER A 66 20.05 11.72 -22.86
CA SER A 66 20.37 13.16 -22.83
C SER A 66 20.87 13.59 -21.45
N ASP A 67 21.43 14.79 -21.35
CA ASP A 67 21.90 15.33 -20.08
C ASP A 67 20.74 15.60 -19.09
N GLU A 68 19.50 15.73 -19.60
CA GLU A 68 18.26 15.84 -18.80
C GLU A 68 17.88 14.52 -18.11
N ASP A 69 18.49 13.39 -18.50
CA ASP A 69 18.20 12.09 -17.87
C ASP A 69 18.73 12.01 -16.44
N GLU A 70 19.66 12.87 -16.03
CA GLU A 70 20.14 12.94 -14.64
C GLU A 70 19.00 13.27 -13.68
N GLU A 71 18.14 14.23 -14.04
CA GLU A 71 16.99 14.62 -13.23
C GLU A 71 15.96 13.49 -13.11
N LEU A 72 15.75 12.72 -14.18
CA LEU A 72 14.87 11.56 -14.15
C LEU A 72 15.43 10.46 -13.25
N LYS A 73 16.73 10.17 -13.31
CA LYS A 73 17.37 9.17 -12.44
C LYS A 73 17.27 9.54 -10.97
N VAL A 74 17.53 10.80 -10.63
CA VAL A 74 17.42 11.33 -9.26
C VAL A 74 15.99 11.25 -8.73
N GLN A 75 14.98 11.20 -9.59
CA GLN A 75 13.59 10.96 -9.18
C GLN A 75 13.23 9.48 -9.13
N ILE A 76 13.68 8.69 -10.11
CA ILE A 76 13.35 7.26 -10.25
C ILE A 76 13.92 6.45 -9.09
N VAL A 77 15.21 6.61 -8.78
CA VAL A 77 15.90 5.75 -7.80
C VAL A 77 15.30 5.91 -6.40
N PRO A 78 15.11 7.13 -5.85
CA PRO A 78 14.45 7.28 -4.57
C PRO A 78 12.99 6.80 -4.58
N ALA A 79 12.26 7.04 -5.67
CA ALA A 79 10.87 6.61 -5.77
C ALA A 79 10.72 5.07 -5.73
N MET A 80 11.64 4.33 -6.36
CA MET A 80 11.71 2.88 -6.25
C MET A 80 12.04 2.40 -4.84
N HIS A 81 13.01 3.06 -4.19
CA HIS A 81 13.35 2.77 -2.80
C HIS A 81 12.15 3.01 -1.87
N ASP A 82 11.40 4.09 -2.07
CA ASP A 82 10.19 4.40 -1.29
C ASP A 82 9.09 3.34 -1.48
N ILE A 83 8.89 2.83 -2.70
CA ILE A 83 7.97 1.71 -2.94
C ILE A 83 8.40 0.49 -2.13
N GLY A 84 9.68 0.12 -2.20
CA GLY A 84 10.23 -1.01 -1.44
C GLY A 84 9.99 -0.87 0.06
N LYS A 85 10.28 0.33 0.61
CA LYS A 85 10.07 0.64 2.02
C LYS A 85 8.60 0.56 2.42
N MET A 86 7.69 1.25 1.72
CA MET A 86 6.26 1.22 2.03
C MET A 86 5.69 -0.21 1.96
N CYS A 87 6.12 -0.99 0.98
CA CYS A 87 5.72 -2.39 0.86
C CYS A 87 6.24 -3.25 2.02
N SER A 88 7.51 -3.07 2.42
CA SER A 88 8.10 -3.78 3.57
C SER A 88 7.44 -3.40 4.90
N ASP A 89 7.06 -2.14 5.07
CA ASP A 89 6.38 -1.67 6.28
C ASP A 89 4.95 -2.23 6.37
N MET A 90 4.28 -2.39 5.23
CA MET A 90 2.89 -2.83 5.15
C MET A 90 2.70 -4.36 5.12
N PHE A 91 3.58 -5.10 4.46
CA PHE A 91 3.41 -6.53 4.18
C PHE A 91 4.49 -7.38 4.86
N ASP A 92 4.07 -8.41 5.60
CA ASP A 92 4.95 -9.37 6.27
C ASP A 92 4.74 -10.81 5.76
N GLY A 93 5.65 -11.71 6.13
CA GLY A 93 5.56 -13.14 5.82
C GLY A 93 5.45 -13.44 4.32
N ASP A 94 4.52 -14.33 3.96
CA ASP A 94 4.30 -14.73 2.55
C ASP A 94 3.75 -13.60 1.69
N ALA A 95 2.98 -12.67 2.29
CA ALA A 95 2.49 -11.48 1.59
C ALA A 95 3.66 -10.54 1.25
N GLY A 96 4.56 -10.33 2.21
CA GLY A 96 5.80 -9.57 2.02
C GLY A 96 6.65 -10.13 0.87
N LYS A 97 6.94 -11.44 0.89
CA LYS A 97 7.74 -12.11 -0.16
C LYS A 97 7.12 -11.97 -1.57
N ALA A 98 5.80 -12.10 -1.66
CA ALA A 98 5.10 -11.95 -2.94
C ALA A 98 5.20 -10.52 -3.49
N VAL A 99 5.06 -9.51 -2.62
CA VAL A 99 5.19 -8.10 -3.00
C VAL A 99 6.65 -7.78 -3.35
N GLU A 100 7.60 -8.20 -2.51
CA GLU A 100 9.05 -8.02 -2.72
C GLU A 100 9.49 -8.60 -4.07
N THR A 101 8.98 -9.79 -4.44
CA THR A 101 9.27 -10.40 -5.75
C THR A 101 8.86 -9.49 -6.90
N GLU A 102 7.67 -8.88 -6.85
CA GLU A 102 7.22 -7.97 -7.91
C GLU A 102 7.93 -6.60 -7.86
N VAL A 103 8.30 -6.10 -6.67
CA VAL A 103 9.14 -4.90 -6.53
C VAL A 103 10.48 -5.11 -7.23
N ASN A 104 11.15 -6.25 -6.97
CA ASN A 104 12.43 -6.59 -7.58
C ASN A 104 12.32 -6.77 -9.11
N ARG A 105 11.20 -7.31 -9.61
CA ARG A 105 10.95 -7.40 -11.05
C ARG A 105 10.78 -6.03 -11.70
N LEU A 106 10.01 -5.14 -11.07
CA LEU A 106 9.85 -3.77 -11.56
C LEU A 106 11.20 -3.05 -11.56
N ASP A 107 11.96 -3.16 -10.46
CA ASP A 107 13.30 -2.57 -10.35
C ASP A 107 14.22 -3.08 -11.46
N SER A 108 14.29 -4.40 -11.65
CA SER A 108 15.15 -5.01 -12.67
C SER A 108 14.81 -4.55 -14.09
N VAL A 109 13.54 -4.40 -14.44
CA VAL A 109 13.14 -3.88 -15.76
C VAL A 109 13.50 -2.40 -15.90
N LEU A 110 13.30 -1.62 -14.84
CA LEU A 110 13.53 -0.19 -14.83
C LEU A 110 15.03 0.17 -14.89
N THR A 111 15.87 -0.53 -14.12
CA THR A 111 17.29 -0.23 -13.93
C THR A 111 18.24 -1.16 -14.67
N GLY A 112 17.75 -2.19 -15.36
CA GLY A 112 18.60 -3.08 -16.15
C GLY A 112 19.17 -2.44 -17.43
N GLY A 113 20.08 -3.14 -18.11
CA GLY A 113 20.61 -2.69 -19.41
C GLY A 113 21.49 -1.45 -19.30
N GLU A 114 21.23 -0.44 -20.12
CA GLU A 114 22.00 0.81 -20.20
C GLU A 114 21.43 1.92 -19.30
N PHE A 115 20.73 1.57 -18.22
CA PHE A 115 20.25 2.56 -17.25
C PHE A 115 21.45 3.36 -16.69
N GLY A 116 21.34 4.68 -16.70
CA GLY A 116 22.45 5.56 -16.35
C GLY A 116 23.41 5.89 -17.50
N GLY A 117 23.35 5.15 -18.62
CA GLY A 117 24.20 5.35 -19.79
C GLY A 117 23.82 6.59 -20.59
N ARG A 118 24.82 7.41 -20.92
CA ARG A 118 24.62 8.64 -21.73
C ARG A 118 24.31 8.34 -23.20
N GLU A 119 24.84 7.23 -23.72
CA GLU A 119 24.62 6.77 -25.09
C GLU A 119 23.44 5.81 -25.24
N ARG A 120 22.63 5.70 -24.18
CA ARG A 120 21.45 4.82 -24.15
C ARG A 120 20.50 5.17 -25.29
N LYS A 121 20.05 4.16 -26.02
CA LYS A 121 19.01 4.33 -27.04
C LYS A 121 17.61 4.20 -26.44
N LYS A 122 16.64 4.82 -27.10
CA LYS A 122 15.22 4.58 -26.86
C LYS A 122 14.91 3.08 -26.90
N ASP A 123 14.16 2.61 -25.91
CA ASP A 123 13.73 1.23 -25.77
C ASP A 123 12.22 1.17 -25.43
N GLU A 124 11.40 1.11 -26.48
CA GLU A 124 9.94 1.04 -26.35
C GLU A 124 9.47 -0.25 -25.71
N ILE A 125 10.18 -1.36 -25.97
CA ILE A 125 9.82 -2.67 -25.42
C ILE A 125 9.96 -2.63 -23.91
N ARG A 126 11.05 -2.06 -23.41
CA ARG A 126 11.26 -1.89 -21.98
C ARG A 126 10.24 -0.95 -21.34
N ALA A 127 9.87 0.14 -22.01
CA ALA A 127 8.79 1.01 -21.52
C ALA A 127 7.45 0.26 -21.39
N ILE A 128 7.12 -0.63 -22.33
CA ILE A 128 5.93 -1.50 -22.27
C ILE A 128 6.06 -2.52 -21.13
N GLN A 129 7.21 -3.18 -21.01
CA GLN A 129 7.47 -4.16 -19.95
C GLN A 129 7.35 -3.53 -18.57
N MET A 130 7.93 -2.34 -18.37
CA MET A 130 7.84 -1.60 -17.12
C MET A 130 6.39 -1.25 -16.77
N ARG A 131 5.58 -0.77 -17.72
CA ARG A 131 4.14 -0.53 -17.50
C ARG A 131 3.41 -1.81 -17.08
N SER A 132 3.71 -2.94 -17.73
CA SER A 132 3.15 -4.23 -17.35
C SER A 132 3.55 -4.64 -15.92
N GLN A 133 4.84 -4.52 -15.57
CA GLN A 133 5.33 -4.86 -14.23
C GLN A 133 4.77 -3.94 -13.15
N ALA A 134 4.62 -2.63 -13.44
CA ALA A 134 3.98 -1.69 -12.54
C ALA A 134 2.52 -2.08 -12.27
N HIS A 135 1.77 -2.45 -13.32
CA HIS A 135 0.41 -2.94 -13.18
C HIS A 135 0.33 -4.26 -12.38
N ASP A 136 1.25 -5.20 -12.64
CA ASP A 136 1.33 -6.46 -11.91
C ASP A 136 1.64 -6.26 -10.42
N LEU A 137 2.61 -5.40 -10.09
CA LEU A 137 2.92 -5.02 -8.70
C LEU A 137 1.70 -4.36 -8.04
N ALA A 138 1.06 -3.38 -8.69
CA ALA A 138 -0.13 -2.73 -8.16
C ALA A 138 -1.28 -3.73 -7.93
N ARG A 139 -1.44 -4.73 -8.81
CA ARG A 139 -2.40 -5.82 -8.62
C ARG A 139 -2.03 -6.69 -7.42
N VAL A 140 -0.76 -7.06 -7.26
CA VAL A 140 -0.29 -7.88 -6.12
C VAL A 140 -0.47 -7.13 -4.80
N VAL A 141 -0.09 -5.85 -4.72
CA VAL A 141 -0.31 -5.00 -3.53
C VAL A 141 -1.79 -4.99 -3.13
N ARG A 142 -2.70 -4.75 -4.07
CA ARG A 142 -4.16 -4.78 -3.81
C ARG A 142 -4.65 -6.16 -3.37
N ASN A 143 -4.15 -7.22 -3.99
CA ASN A 143 -4.54 -8.59 -3.67
C ASN A 143 -4.03 -9.04 -2.30
N GLN A 144 -2.80 -8.70 -1.94
CA GLN A 144 -2.22 -9.05 -0.65
C GLN A 144 -2.87 -8.25 0.47
N ARG A 145 -3.30 -6.99 0.23
CA ARG A 145 -4.11 -6.24 1.22
C ARG A 145 -5.37 -7.00 1.64
N ARG A 146 -6.06 -7.69 0.72
CA ARG A 146 -7.25 -8.49 1.04
C ARG A 146 -6.95 -9.67 1.96
N LYS A 147 -5.70 -10.13 1.99
CA LYS A 147 -5.24 -11.28 2.78
C LYS A 147 -4.63 -10.88 4.13
N LEU A 148 -4.33 -9.60 4.33
CA LEU A 148 -3.88 -9.08 5.62
C LEU A 148 -4.99 -9.31 6.66
N LYS A 149 -4.74 -10.21 7.61
CA LYS A 149 -5.67 -10.44 8.72
C LYS A 149 -5.88 -9.11 9.47
N ARG A 150 -7.11 -8.88 9.95
CA ARG A 150 -7.37 -7.81 10.92
C ARG A 150 -6.48 -8.10 12.14
N LYS A 151 -5.54 -7.20 12.44
CA LYS A 151 -4.80 -7.25 13.70
C LYS A 151 -5.80 -6.79 14.77
N TRP A 152 -6.40 -7.75 15.45
CA TRP A 152 -7.14 -7.47 16.68
C TRP A 152 -6.09 -7.27 17.76
N PHE A 153 -5.80 -6.01 18.09
CA PHE A 153 -5.04 -5.67 19.29
C PHE A 153 -5.93 -5.87 20.53
#